data_AF-A0A5E3XK27-F1
#
_entry.id   AF-A0A5E3XK27-F1
#
_cell.length_a   1.000
_cell.length_b   1.000
_cell.length_c   1.000
_cell.angle_alpha   90.00
_cell.angle_beta   90.00
_cell.angle_gamma   90.00
#
_symmetry.space_group_name_H-M   'P 1'
#
loop_
_entity.id
_entity.type
_entity.pdbx_description
1 polymer ?
#
loop_
_entity_poly.entity_id
_entity_poly.type
_entity_poly.pdbx_seq_one_letter_code
_entity_poly.pdbx_strand_id
1 'polypeptide(L)'
;MGHSVHDDPALERWNAMREGAWAHFKLTKRNTRPILMMGVIIPAGLLWLAASSDNKFNMVSRRKNDSLLRNPPVVAEPTEE
;
A
#
# COMPACT_ATOMS: atom_id res chain seq x y z
N MET A 1 1.61 14.39 -47.82
CA MET A 1 2.75 13.47 -48.02
C MET A 1 2.96 12.74 -46.71
N GLY A 2 2.41 11.54 -46.59
CA GLY A 2 2.46 10.75 -45.37
C GLY A 2 3.84 10.15 -45.18
N HIS A 3 4.42 10.34 -44.00
CA HIS A 3 5.64 9.68 -43.60
C HIS A 3 5.32 8.18 -43.46
N SER A 4 5.90 7.31 -44.29
CA SER A 4 5.78 5.86 -44.09
C SER A 4 6.53 5.50 -42.81
N VAL A 5 5.82 4.96 -41.83
CA VAL A 5 6.43 4.37 -40.64
C VAL A 5 7.26 3.18 -41.11
N HIS A 6 8.50 3.10 -40.65
CA HIS A 6 9.36 1.96 -40.93
C HIS A 6 9.06 0.87 -39.92
N ASP A 7 8.43 -0.21 -40.37
CA ASP A 7 8.08 -1.33 -39.50
C ASP A 7 9.34 -2.12 -39.14
N ASP A 8 9.77 -1.99 -37.89
CA ASP A 8 10.86 -2.80 -37.33
C ASP A 8 10.27 -4.11 -36.76
N PRO A 9 10.59 -5.27 -37.34
CA PRO A 9 10.06 -6.55 -36.86
C PRO A 9 10.50 -6.89 -35.43
N ALA A 10 11.60 -6.32 -34.93
CA ALA A 10 12.02 -6.53 -33.55
C ALA A 10 11.09 -5.81 -32.57
N LEU A 11 10.70 -4.57 -32.88
CA LEU A 11 9.78 -3.77 -32.07
C LEU A 11 8.38 -4.40 -32.04
N GLU A 12 7.88 -4.83 -33.20
CA GLU A 12 6.58 -5.49 -33.28
C GLU A 12 6.52 -6.78 -32.47
N ARG A 13 7.58 -7.60 -32.50
CA ARG A 13 7.64 -8.82 -31.68
C ARG A 13 7.72 -8.52 -30.18
N TRP A 14 8.42 -7.47 -29.78
CA TRP A 14 8.49 -7.05 -28.38
C TRP A 14 7.14 -6.52 -27.87
N ASN A 15 6.46 -5.71 -28.69
CA ASN A 15 5.10 -5.24 -28.41
C ASN A 15 4.15 -6.43 -28.26
N ALA A 16 4.14 -7.35 -29.24
CA ALA A 16 3.30 -8.55 -29.21
C ALA A 16 3.57 -9.43 -27.98
N MET A 17 4.83 -9.57 -27.56
CA MET A 17 5.19 -10.30 -26.34
C MET A 17 4.59 -9.64 -25.09
N ARG A 18 4.64 -8.31 -24.99
CA ARG A 18 4.09 -7.58 -23.83
C ARG A 18 2.57 -7.62 -23.80
N GLU A 19 1.93 -7.42 -24.94
CA GLU A 19 0.48 -7.45 -25.08
C GLU A 19 -0.07 -8.86 -24.79
N GLY A 20 0.63 -9.90 -25.22
CA GLY A 20 0.27 -11.30 -24.98
C GLY A 20 0.68 -11.85 -23.61
N ALA A 21 1.31 -11.06 -22.73
CA ALA A 21 1.89 -11.56 -21.49
C ALA A 21 0.87 -12.24 -20.56
N TRP A 22 -0.38 -11.78 -20.55
CA TRP A 22 -1.46 -12.34 -19.74
C TRP A 22 -1.83 -13.76 -20.17
N ALA A 23 -1.78 -14.07 -21.47
CA ALA A 23 -2.17 -15.37 -22.02
C ALA A 23 -1.19 -16.49 -21.60
N HIS A 24 0.05 -16.13 -21.29
CA HIS A 24 1.11 -17.07 -20.90
C HIS A 24 1.44 -17.01 -19.41
N PHE A 25 0.72 -16.20 -18.63
CA PHE A 25 0.97 -16.05 -17.20
C PHE A 25 0.67 -17.35 -16.45
N LYS A 26 1.55 -17.70 -15.49
CA LYS A 26 1.38 -18.86 -14.61
C LYS A 26 1.58 -18.46 -13.16
N LEU A 27 0.69 -18.94 -12.29
CA LEU A 27 0.81 -18.85 -10.84
C LEU A 27 1.86 -19.85 -10.34
N THR A 28 3.11 -19.41 -10.35
CA THR A 28 4.22 -20.14 -9.74
C THR A 28 4.46 -19.64 -8.32
N LYS A 29 5.12 -20.42 -7.47
CA LYS A 29 5.49 -19.97 -6.11
C LYS A 29 6.23 -18.63 -6.10
N ARG A 30 7.03 -18.34 -7.14
CA ARG A 30 7.74 -17.07 -7.30
C ARG A 30 6.80 -15.91 -7.63
N ASN A 31 5.82 -16.11 -8.52
CA ASN A 31 4.91 -15.06 -8.98
C ASN A 31 3.75 -14.81 -8.01
N THR A 32 3.30 -15.85 -7.30
CA THR A 32 2.19 -15.74 -6.34
C THR A 32 2.56 -14.88 -5.13
N ARG A 33 3.81 -14.98 -4.63
CA ARG A 33 4.27 -14.21 -3.47
C ARG A 33 4.15 -12.68 -3.64
N PRO A 34 4.71 -12.06 -4.70
CA PRO A 34 4.57 -10.62 -4.90
C PRO A 34 3.13 -10.20 -5.16
N ILE A 35 2.32 -11.02 -5.85
CA ILE A 35 0.90 -10.73 -6.07
C ILE A 35 0.15 -10.65 -4.75
N LEU A 36 0.33 -11.63 -3.86
CA LEU A 36 -0.34 -11.61 -2.56
C LEU A 36 0.19 -10.47 -1.67
N MET A 37 1.49 -10.22 -1.67
CA MET A 37 2.09 -9.17 -0.85
C MET A 37 1.63 -7.78 -1.29
N MET A 38 1.78 -7.44 -2.57
CA MET A 38 1.49 -6.10 -3.09
C MET A 38 0.00 -5.90 -3.39
N GLY A 39 -0.70 -6.95 -3.82
CA GLY A 39 -2.11 -6.85 -4.21
C GLY A 39 -3.09 -7.01 -3.05
N VAL A 40 -2.68 -7.67 -1.95
CA VAL A 40 -3.59 -7.98 -0.84
C VAL A 40 -3.03 -7.51 0.49
N ILE A 41 -1.87 -8.03 0.90
CA ILE A 41 -1.36 -7.84 2.26
C ILE A 41 -1.05 -6.37 2.55
N ILE A 42 -0.33 -5.70 1.64
CA ILE A 42 0.05 -4.29 1.84
C ILE A 42 -1.18 -3.37 1.81
N PRO A 43 -2.09 -3.42 0.81
CA PRO A 43 -3.29 -2.59 0.82
C PRO A 43 -4.19 -2.84 2.04
N ALA A 44 -4.43 -4.12 2.39
CA ALA A 44 -5.25 -4.46 3.55
C ALA A 44 -4.62 -4.00 4.87
N GLY A 45 -3.30 -4.20 5.01
CA GLY A 45 -2.56 -3.75 6.19
C GLY A 45 -2.58 -2.23 6.34
N LEU A 46 -2.38 -1.48 5.25
CA LEU A 46 -2.49 -0.02 5.26
C LEU A 46 -3.89 0.46 5.63
N LEU A 47 -4.93 -0.15 5.04
CA LEU A 47 -6.31 0.20 5.35
C LEU A 47 -6.65 -0.10 6.83
N TRP A 48 -6.19 -1.23 7.35
CA TRP A 48 -6.37 -1.58 8.77
C TRP A 48 -5.63 -0.61 9.70
N LEU A 49 -4.40 -0.24 9.38
CA LEU A 49 -3.64 0.75 10.14
C LEU A 49 -4.32 2.12 10.11
N ALA A 50 -4.79 2.56 8.94
CA ALA A 50 -5.54 3.80 8.81
C ALA A 50 -6.82 3.76 9.66
N ALA A 51 -7.63 2.71 9.54
CA ALA A 51 -8.88 2.58 10.29
C ALA A 51 -8.67 2.48 11.81
N SER A 52 -7.61 1.82 12.27
CA SER A 52 -7.31 1.66 13.70
C SER A 52 -6.65 2.88 14.35
N SER A 53 -5.98 3.72 13.54
CA SER A 53 -5.37 4.97 14.01
C SER A 53 -6.24 6.20 13.75
N ASP A 54 -7.31 6.06 12.96
CA ASP A 54 -8.22 7.14 12.63
C ASP A 54 -8.81 7.76 13.91
N ASN A 55 -8.76 9.09 13.97
CA ASN A 55 -9.26 9.90 15.08
C ASN A 55 -8.75 9.52 16.48
N LYS A 56 -7.72 8.66 16.59
CA LYS A 56 -7.20 8.17 17.86
C LYS A 56 -6.29 9.18 18.56
N PHE A 57 -5.57 9.99 17.79
CA PHE A 57 -4.56 10.91 18.30
C PHE A 57 -4.94 12.37 18.00
N ASN A 58 -4.72 13.26 18.98
CA ASN A 58 -4.87 14.70 18.82
C ASN A 58 -3.68 15.42 19.49
N MET A 59 -2.79 15.93 18.65
CA MET A 59 -1.54 16.58 19.07
C MET A 59 -1.68 18.12 19.18
N VAL A 60 -2.85 18.67 18.86
CA VAL A 60 -3.06 20.13 18.89
C VAL A 60 -2.91 20.63 20.32
N SER A 61 -2.01 21.60 20.53
CA SER A 61 -1.76 22.28 21.81
C SER A 61 -1.35 21.40 23.01
N ARG A 62 -0.84 20.18 22.77
CA ARG A 62 -0.37 19.28 23.84
C ARG A 62 0.99 19.74 24.41
N ARG A 63 1.17 19.69 25.73
CA ARG A 63 2.43 20.01 26.43
C ARG A 63 3.27 18.75 26.67
N LYS A 64 4.49 18.94 27.16
CA LYS A 64 5.36 17.84 27.61
C LYS A 64 4.63 17.04 28.69
N ASN A 65 4.58 15.71 28.51
CA ASN A 65 3.88 14.73 29.36
C ASN A 65 2.35 14.67 29.21
N ASP A 66 1.74 15.46 28.33
CA ASP A 66 0.30 15.32 28.05
C ASP A 66 0.03 14.09 27.17
N SER A 67 -1.09 13.42 27.41
CA SER A 67 -1.54 12.33 26.54
C SER A 67 -1.89 12.84 25.14
N LEU A 68 -1.40 12.14 24.12
CA LEU A 68 -1.72 12.39 22.71
C LEU A 68 -3.00 11.69 22.27
N LEU A 69 -3.56 10.80 23.10
CA LEU A 69 -4.82 10.14 22.80
C LEU A 69 -5.95 11.18 22.82
N ARG A 70 -6.85 11.08 21.85
CA ARG A 70 -8.02 11.96 21.78
C ARG A 70 -8.91 11.81 23.02
N ASN A 71 -9.08 10.58 23.49
CA ASN A 71 -9.79 10.25 24.72
C ASN A 71 -8.82 9.54 25.69
N PRO A 72 -8.13 10.27 26.59
CA PRO A 72 -7.23 9.67 27.55
C PRO A 72 -8.02 8.91 28.63
N PRO A 73 -7.51 7.75 29.12
CA PRO A 73 -8.11 7.10 30.28
C PRO A 73 -8.00 8.02 31.52
N VAL A 74 -8.99 7.93 32.42
CA VAL A 74 -8.98 8.65 33.70
C VAL A 74 -7.73 8.22 34.46
N VAL A 75 -6.84 9.18 34.74
CA VAL A 75 -5.63 8.97 35.52
C VAL A 75 -6.08 8.51 36.91
N ALA A 76 -5.74 7.27 37.29
CA ALA A 76 -5.94 6.82 38.66
C ALA A 76 -5.10 7.72 39.57
N GLU A 77 -5.75 8.37 40.54
CA GLU A 77 -5.04 9.20 41.50
C GLU A 77 -3.97 8.38 42.23
N PRO A 78 -2.80 8.95 42.52
CA PRO A 78 -1.76 8.24 43.25
C PRO A 78 -2.31 7.89 44.63
N THR A 79 -2.42 6.61 44.94
CA THR A 79 -2.72 6.14 46.30
C THR A 79 -1.62 6.69 47.20
N GLU A 80 -1.96 7.67 48.05
CA GLU A 80 -1.07 8.16 49.09
C GLU A 80 -0.87 7.02 50.11
N GLU A 81 0.34 6.46 50.16
CA GLU A 81 0.85 5.62 51.26
C GLU A 81 1.88 6.41 52.08
#